data_AF-A0A4Q5M452-F1
#
_entry.id   AF-A0A4Q5M452-F1
#
_cell.length_a   1.000
_cell.length_b   1.000
_cell.length_c   1.000
_cell.angle_alpha   90.00
_cell.angle_beta   90.00
_cell.angle_gamma   90.00
#
_symmetry.space_group_name_H-M   'P 1'
#
loop_
_entity.id
_entity.type
_entity.pdbx_description
1 polymer ?
#
loop_
_entity_poly.entity_id
_entity_poly.type
_entity_poly.pdbx_seq_one_letter_code
_entity_poly.pdbx_strand_id
1 'polypeptide(L)'
;MKIELNRKYLSSLKADTDLHSGGLFFCIIYQNCLEFFENGKVEYTKKLVDAFKPMDDIDIKHLENYKIIGEYSYNQRGYLKCEFEDIFLSLTGLPTEKDPTIIPFHVYNERFSRSSGDVYHLESSNL
;
A
#
# COMPACT_ATOMS: atom_id res chain seq x y z
N MET A 1 -8.32 -19.58 5.09
CA MET A 1 -7.71 -18.93 3.92
C MET A 1 -6.55 -18.08 4.42
N LYS A 2 -5.37 -18.13 3.79
CA LYS A 2 -4.17 -17.46 4.29
C LYS A 2 -3.49 -16.71 3.14
N ILE A 3 -3.07 -15.47 3.42
CA ILE A 3 -2.08 -14.73 2.61
C ILE A 3 -0.81 -15.56 2.38
N GLU A 4 -0.11 -15.27 1.29
CA GLU A 4 1.24 -15.78 1.07
C GLU A 4 2.26 -14.94 1.85
N LEU A 5 3.16 -15.61 2.56
CA LEU A 5 4.21 -14.98 3.36
C LEU A 5 5.48 -14.80 2.53
N ASN A 6 6.25 -13.75 2.84
CA ASN A 6 7.47 -13.35 2.11
C ASN A 6 7.21 -13.10 0.62
N ARG A 7 6.01 -12.58 0.33
CA ARG A 7 5.53 -12.23 -1.00
C ARG A 7 4.92 -10.85 -0.95
N LYS A 8 5.14 -10.11 -2.02
CA LYS A 8 4.65 -8.74 -2.17
C LYS A 8 3.25 -8.72 -2.75
N TYR A 9 2.41 -7.89 -2.20
CA TYR A 9 1.11 -7.53 -2.72
C TYR A 9 1.16 -6.07 -3.15
N LEU A 10 0.86 -5.77 -4.41
CA LEU A 10 0.92 -4.42 -4.97
C LEU A 10 -0.48 -3.83 -5.12
N SER A 11 -0.66 -2.58 -4.70
CA SER A 11 -1.91 -1.86 -4.95
C SER A 11 -2.11 -1.58 -6.44
N SER A 12 -3.29 -1.11 -6.81
CA SER A 12 -3.48 -0.34 -8.05
C SER A 12 -2.51 0.86 -8.13
N LEU A 13 -2.30 1.38 -9.35
CA LEU A 13 -1.50 2.60 -9.56
C LEU A 13 -2.10 3.78 -8.78
N LYS A 14 -1.22 4.54 -8.15
CA LYS A 14 -1.51 5.77 -7.41
C LYS A 14 -0.63 6.89 -7.97
N ALA A 15 -1.07 8.12 -7.73
CA ALA A 15 -0.33 9.31 -8.09
C ALA A 15 -0.18 10.20 -6.86
N ASP A 16 1.04 10.66 -6.62
CA ASP A 16 1.31 11.81 -5.76
C ASP A 16 1.41 13.04 -6.66
N THR A 17 0.62 14.07 -6.39
CA THR A 17 0.44 15.19 -7.31
C THR A 17 0.42 16.52 -6.57
N ASP A 18 1.07 17.53 -7.16
CA ASP A 18 1.04 18.91 -6.68
C ASP A 18 0.84 19.91 -7.84
N LEU A 19 0.29 21.08 -7.52
CA LEU A 19 0.07 22.22 -8.40
C LEU A 19 0.71 23.47 -7.78
N HIS A 20 1.84 23.90 -8.35
CA HIS A 20 2.52 25.11 -7.88
C HIS A 20 2.01 26.39 -8.56
N SER A 21 2.32 27.51 -7.91
CA SER A 21 2.22 28.86 -8.48
C SER A 21 2.84 28.90 -9.88
N GLY A 22 2.07 29.34 -10.86
CA GLY A 22 2.44 29.33 -12.28
C GLY A 22 1.81 28.19 -13.10
N GLY A 23 1.02 27.31 -12.48
CA GLY A 23 0.25 26.28 -13.19
C GLY A 23 1.07 25.05 -13.59
N LEU A 24 2.24 24.85 -12.97
CA LEU A 24 3.06 23.67 -13.18
C LEU A 24 2.46 22.48 -12.42
N PHE A 25 2.25 21.38 -13.14
CA PHE A 25 1.75 20.11 -12.61
C PHE A 25 2.91 19.15 -12.40
N PHE A 26 3.03 18.64 -11.17
CA PHE A 26 4.01 17.63 -10.79
C PHE A 26 3.29 16.32 -10.47
N CYS A 27 3.91 15.19 -10.85
CA CYS A 27 3.28 13.89 -10.66
C CYS A 27 4.32 12.77 -10.47
N ILE A 28 4.14 11.96 -9.43
CA ILE A 28 4.88 10.72 -9.25
C ILE A 28 3.88 9.56 -9.20
N ILE A 29 4.02 8.62 -10.12
CA ILE A 29 3.20 7.42 -10.21
C ILE A 29 3.90 6.29 -9.45
N TYR A 30 3.18 5.63 -8.56
CA TYR A 30 3.70 4.57 -7.73
C TYR A 30 2.61 3.54 -7.39
N GLN A 31 3.02 2.43 -6.77
CA GLN A 31 2.12 1.47 -6.12
C GLN A 31 2.52 1.33 -4.66
N ASN A 32 1.55 1.17 -3.78
CA ASN A 32 1.83 0.68 -2.44
C ASN A 32 2.16 -0.80 -2.50
N CYS A 33 3.02 -1.26 -1.60
CA CYS A 33 3.42 -2.65 -1.48
C CYS A 33 3.23 -3.13 -0.04
N LEU A 34 2.58 -4.28 0.12
CA LEU A 34 2.46 -5.00 1.38
C LEU A 34 3.23 -6.31 1.31
N GLU A 35 4.07 -6.58 2.29
CA GLU A 35 4.76 -7.87 2.43
C GLU A 35 4.53 -8.45 3.83
N PHE A 36 4.06 -9.69 3.90
CA PHE A 36 3.65 -10.32 5.15
C PHE A 36 4.68 -11.34 5.62
N PHE A 37 4.99 -11.35 6.92
CA PHE A 37 6.02 -12.19 7.52
C PHE A 37 5.46 -13.14 8.58
N GLU A 38 6.11 -14.29 8.78
CA GLU A 38 5.68 -15.35 9.70
C GLU A 38 5.49 -14.90 11.16
N ASN A 39 6.20 -13.85 11.58
CA ASN A 39 6.12 -13.29 12.93
C ASN A 39 4.92 -12.36 13.16
N GLY A 40 3.95 -12.31 12.24
CA GLY A 40 2.78 -11.43 12.34
C GLY A 40 3.09 -9.98 11.95
N LYS A 41 4.27 -9.69 11.40
CA LYS A 41 4.61 -8.35 10.89
C LYS A 41 4.21 -8.21 9.44
N VAL A 42 3.87 -6.98 9.06
CA VAL A 42 3.62 -6.59 7.68
C VAL A 42 4.44 -5.34 7.38
N GLU A 43 5.13 -5.35 6.25
CA GLU A 43 5.89 -4.20 5.76
C GLU A 43 5.07 -3.47 4.70
N TYR A 44 4.99 -2.15 4.84
CA TYR A 44 4.34 -1.24 3.91
C TYR A 44 5.38 -0.34 3.28
N THR A 45 5.61 -0.54 1.99
CA THR A 45 6.58 0.20 1.17
C THR A 45 5.91 0.80 -0.05
N LYS A 46 6.65 1.60 -0.83
CA LYS A 46 6.17 2.14 -2.11
C LYS A 46 7.09 1.70 -3.24
N LYS A 47 6.50 1.30 -4.36
CA LYS A 47 7.19 0.95 -5.60
C LYS A 47 6.99 2.08 -6.60
N LEU A 48 8.05 2.81 -6.90
CA LEU A 48 8.04 3.84 -7.94
C LEU A 48 7.76 3.20 -9.30
N VAL A 49 6.89 3.82 -10.10
CA VAL A 49 6.57 3.38 -11.46
C VAL A 49 7.04 4.42 -12.48
N ASP A 50 6.72 5.70 -12.25
CA ASP A 50 7.18 6.81 -13.10
C ASP A 50 7.28 8.10 -12.27
N ALA A 51 8.31 8.90 -12.49
CA ALA A 51 8.48 10.21 -11.88
C ALA A 51 8.32 11.28 -12.96
N PHE A 52 7.06 11.52 -13.36
CA PHE A 52 6.74 12.47 -14.42
C PHE A 52 6.73 13.91 -13.89
N LYS A 53 7.85 14.61 -14.08
CA LYS A 53 8.08 15.96 -13.51
C LYS A 53 7.88 15.91 -12.00
N PRO A 54 8.82 15.32 -11.24
CA PRO A 54 8.81 15.49 -9.80
C PRO A 54 9.04 16.96 -9.45
N MET A 55 8.57 17.42 -8.29
CA MET A 55 8.90 18.77 -7.82
C MET A 55 10.39 18.87 -7.51
N ASP A 56 10.95 17.84 -6.87
CA ASP A 56 12.39 17.67 -6.66
C ASP A 56 12.81 16.18 -6.62
N ASP A 57 14.13 15.93 -6.58
CA ASP A 57 14.68 14.58 -6.43
C ASP A 57 14.46 14.00 -5.02
N ILE A 58 14.10 14.83 -4.02
CA ILE A 58 13.90 14.37 -2.65
C ILE A 58 12.58 13.62 -2.51
N ASP A 59 11.56 14.02 -3.27
CA ASP A 59 10.25 13.36 -3.30
C ASP A 59 10.37 11.93 -3.84
N ILE A 60 11.15 11.74 -4.91
CA ILE A 60 11.44 10.41 -5.47
C ILE A 60 12.15 9.57 -4.42
N LYS A 61 13.24 10.09 -3.84
CA LYS A 61 14.01 9.37 -2.81
C LYS A 61 13.18 9.04 -1.59
N HIS A 62 12.27 9.93 -1.20
CA HIS A 62 11.37 9.69 -0.07
C HIS A 62 10.48 8.48 -0.36
N LEU A 63 9.89 8.39 -1.55
CA LEU A 63 9.05 7.26 -1.95
C LEU A 63 9.87 5.95 -2.06
N GLU A 64 11.05 5.99 -2.65
CA GLU A 64 11.93 4.81 -2.80
C GLU A 64 12.39 4.26 -1.45
N ASN A 65 12.64 5.13 -0.47
CA ASN A 65 13.05 4.74 0.88
C ASN A 65 11.87 4.59 1.85
N TYR A 66 10.63 4.78 1.38
CA TYR A 66 9.45 4.71 2.22
C TYR A 66 9.24 3.28 2.71
N LYS A 67 9.31 3.10 4.02
CA LYS A 67 9.14 1.80 4.68
C LYS A 67 8.58 1.99 6.07
N ILE A 68 7.42 1.39 6.32
CA ILE A 68 6.78 1.32 7.63
C ILE A 68 6.55 -0.15 7.98
N ILE A 69 6.81 -0.53 9.23
CA ILE A 69 6.50 -1.86 9.74
C ILE A 69 5.25 -1.77 10.61
N GLY A 70 4.27 -2.62 10.32
CA GLY A 70 3.07 -2.79 11.09
C GLY A 70 2.88 -4.23 11.56
N GLU A 71 1.68 -4.50 12.05
CA GLU A 71 1.26 -5.84 12.47
C GLU A 71 0.05 -6.27 11.69
N TYR A 72 -0.09 -7.58 11.47
CA TYR A 72 -1.30 -8.13 10.88
C TYR A 72 -1.87 -9.29 11.69
N SER A 73 -3.19 -9.45 11.60
CA SER A 73 -3.91 -10.53 12.25
C SER A 73 -5.18 -10.89 11.46
N TYR A 74 -5.81 -12.01 11.82
CA TYR A 74 -7.15 -12.35 11.34
C TYR A 74 -8.16 -12.17 12.47
N ASN A 75 -9.24 -11.46 12.21
CA ASN A 75 -10.32 -11.31 13.18
C ASN A 75 -11.20 -12.58 13.24
N GLN A 76 -12.18 -12.59 14.16
CA GLN A 76 -13.11 -13.72 14.34
C GLN A 76 -13.97 -14.03 13.10
N ARG A 77 -14.09 -13.08 12.16
CA ARG A 77 -14.80 -13.23 10.89
C ARG A 77 -13.88 -13.66 9.75
N GLY A 78 -12.60 -13.89 10.02
CA GLY A 78 -11.60 -14.28 9.03
C GLY A 78 -11.10 -13.11 8.16
N TYR A 79 -11.38 -11.86 8.52
CA TYR A 79 -10.85 -10.71 7.77
C TYR A 79 -9.41 -10.45 8.19
N LEU A 80 -8.57 -10.16 7.21
CA LEU A 80 -7.20 -9.73 7.41
C LEU A 80 -7.20 -8.28 7.88
N LYS A 81 -6.63 -8.02 9.05
CA LYS A 81 -6.38 -6.69 9.58
C LYS A 81 -4.90 -6.40 9.54
N CYS A 82 -4.52 -5.22 9.08
CA CYS A 82 -3.17 -4.68 9.16
C CYS A 82 -3.23 -3.33 9.87
N GLU A 83 -2.34 -3.12 10.83
CA GLU A 83 -2.28 -1.91 11.66
C GLU A 83 -0.87 -1.31 11.56
N PHE A 84 -0.79 -0.03 11.18
CA PHE A 84 0.45 0.74 11.07
C PHE A 84 0.36 1.97 11.99
N GLU A 85 0.66 1.77 13.27
CA GLU A 85 0.48 2.77 14.32
C GLU A 85 1.25 4.07 14.04
N ASP A 86 2.50 3.97 13.57
CA ASP A 86 3.39 5.11 13.28
C ASP A 86 2.81 6.11 12.28
N ILE A 87 1.86 5.67 11.43
CA ILE A 87 1.22 6.49 10.39
C ILE A 87 -0.30 6.57 10.54
N PHE A 88 -0.86 6.09 11.65
CA PHE A 88 -2.29 6.12 11.95
C PHE A 88 -3.14 5.50 10.82
N LEU A 89 -2.67 4.38 10.26
CA LEU A 89 -3.27 3.72 9.10
C LEU A 89 -3.67 2.30 9.45
N SER A 90 -4.93 1.95 9.18
CA SER A 90 -5.46 0.61 9.33
C SER A 90 -6.07 0.09 8.03
N LEU A 91 -5.84 -1.18 7.72
CA LEU A 91 -6.36 -1.85 6.54
C LEU A 91 -7.13 -3.08 6.99
N THR A 92 -8.38 -3.22 6.55
CA THR A 92 -9.17 -4.45 6.74
C THR A 92 -9.58 -4.99 5.39
N GLY A 93 -9.14 -6.20 5.06
CA GLY A 93 -9.34 -6.80 3.75
C GLY A 93 -9.76 -8.26 3.80
N LEU A 94 -10.21 -8.74 2.66
CA LEU A 94 -10.63 -10.13 2.46
C LEU A 94 -10.31 -10.53 1.02
N PRO A 95 -9.57 -11.63 0.78
CA PRO A 95 -9.32 -12.10 -0.57
C PRO A 95 -10.61 -12.42 -1.34
N THR A 96 -10.63 -12.19 -2.64
CA THR A 96 -11.84 -12.40 -3.45
C THR A 96 -12.12 -13.89 -3.68
N GLU A 97 -13.39 -14.24 -3.85
CA GLU A 97 -13.83 -15.63 -4.06
C GLU A 97 -13.37 -16.20 -5.41
N LYS A 98 -13.35 -15.36 -6.46
CA LYS A 98 -12.98 -15.77 -7.82
C LYS A 98 -11.47 -15.85 -8.01
N ASP A 99 -10.73 -14.92 -7.40
CA ASP A 99 -9.28 -14.86 -7.46
C ASP A 99 -8.70 -14.52 -6.06
N PRO A 100 -8.25 -15.54 -5.31
CA PRO A 100 -7.67 -15.35 -3.97
C PRO A 100 -6.35 -14.58 -3.95
N THR A 101 -5.74 -14.30 -5.11
CA THR A 101 -4.53 -13.46 -5.19
C THR A 101 -4.86 -11.97 -5.08
N ILE A 102 -6.14 -11.62 -5.19
CA ILE A 102 -6.65 -10.24 -5.11
C ILE A 102 -7.27 -10.02 -3.74
N ILE A 103 -6.86 -8.93 -3.08
CA ILE A 103 -7.36 -8.53 -1.76
C ILE A 103 -7.84 -7.07 -1.84
N PRO A 104 -9.16 -6.81 -1.91
CA PRO A 104 -9.70 -5.49 -1.58
C PRO A 104 -9.54 -5.20 -0.09
N PHE A 105 -9.10 -3.98 0.20
CA PHE A 105 -8.99 -3.44 1.55
C PHE A 105 -9.89 -2.22 1.71
N HIS A 106 -10.62 -2.17 2.83
CA HIS A 106 -11.05 -0.92 3.42
C HIS A 106 -9.86 -0.29 4.13
N VAL A 107 -9.42 0.87 3.65
CA VAL A 107 -8.30 1.63 4.17
C VAL A 107 -8.84 2.78 5.01
N TYR A 108 -8.45 2.85 6.27
CA TYR A 108 -8.85 3.91 7.18
C TYR A 108 -7.62 4.65 7.69
N ASN A 109 -7.59 5.96 7.45
CA ASN A 109 -6.57 6.85 7.98
C ASN A 109 -7.19 7.63 9.15
N GLU A 110 -6.77 7.27 10.36
CA GLU A 110 -7.29 7.84 11.61
C GLU A 110 -6.91 9.31 11.77
N ARG A 111 -5.72 9.70 11.33
CA ARG A 111 -5.24 11.09 11.43
C ARG A 111 -6.18 12.08 10.72
N PHE A 112 -6.80 11.66 9.63
CA PHE A 112 -7.72 12.48 8.85
C PHE A 112 -9.19 12.07 8.98
N SER A 113 -9.50 11.01 9.75
CA SER A 113 -10.82 10.39 9.82
C SER A 113 -11.41 10.10 8.44
N ARG A 114 -10.60 9.54 7.54
CA ARG A 114 -10.98 9.25 6.15
C ARG A 114 -10.87 7.78 5.82
N SER A 115 -11.87 7.27 5.12
CA SER A 115 -11.87 5.92 4.54
C SER A 115 -11.76 5.97 3.03
N SER A 116 -11.11 4.95 2.48
CA SER A 116 -11.06 4.68 1.04
C SER A 116 -11.01 3.18 0.77
N GLY A 117 -11.21 2.78 -0.49
CA GLY A 117 -10.98 1.42 -0.95
C GLY A 117 -9.67 1.33 -1.71
N ASP A 118 -8.96 0.22 -1.56
CA ASP A 118 -7.78 -0.08 -2.35
C ASP A 118 -7.72 -1.56 -2.67
N VAL A 119 -7.16 -1.93 -3.82
CA VAL A 119 -7.09 -3.32 -4.26
C VAL A 119 -5.64 -3.70 -4.41
N TYR A 120 -5.26 -4.80 -3.76
CA TYR A 120 -3.91 -5.34 -3.81
C TYR A 120 -3.90 -6.68 -4.52
N HIS A 121 -2.89 -6.88 -5.36
CA HIS A 121 -2.68 -8.10 -6.12
C HIS A 121 -1.35 -8.71 -5.72
N LEU A 122 -1.30 -10.02 -5.53
CA LEU A 122 -0.05 -10.74 -5.34
C LEU A 122 0.87 -10.48 -6.54
N GLU A 123 2.08 -9.98 -6.30
CA GLU A 123 3.06 -9.74 -7.34
C GLU A 123 3.43 -11.08 -7.97
N SER A 124 3.13 -11.20 -9.27
CA SER A 124 3.50 -12.39 -10.03
C SER A 124 5.02 -12.49 -10.04
N SER A 125 5.54 -13.65 -9.65
CA SER A 125 6.97 -13.93 -9.82
C SER A 125 7.24 -14.04 -11.32
N ASN A 126 7.73 -12.96 -11.94
CA ASN A 126 8.33 -13.08 -13.26
C ASN A 126 9.60 -13.92 -13.09
N LEU A 127 9.51 -15.21 -13.44
CA LEU A 127 10.65 -16.08 -13.71
C LEU A 127 11.30 -15.68 -15.04
#